data_AF-A0A947BRK1-F1
#
_entry.id   AF-A0A947BRK1-F1
#
_cell.length_a   1.000
_cell.length_b   1.000
_cell.length_c   1.000
_cell.angle_alpha   90.00
_cell.angle_beta   90.00
_cell.angle_gamma   90.00
#
_symmetry.space_group_name_H-M   'P 1'
#
loop_
_entity.id
_entity.type
_entity.pdbx_description
1 polymer ?
#
loop_
_entity_poly.entity_id
_entity_poly.type
_entity_poly.pdbx_seq_one_letter_code
_entity_poly.pdbx_strand_id
1 'polypeptide(L)'
;MIRDPKYLFSRIRQELVRRDYLKSAALPKQDHSDVGETALPGLIISGTPDQYENVIRHFRATFGSRALVYQKMEKCYLHPLSMDGSRGAPQVCADIDASVLFWPASANTYPPKDHLLSVYMAIISNGVNMALISHDLATGDTVNIGLFRDHLMFTRDIADSLFHDRLADIPFSGKILRIFPQYGSVEKQRLDELVGAPVSTDS
;
A
#
# COMPACT_ATOMS: atom_id res chain seq x y z
N MET A 1 -19.45 10.48 -1.89
CA MET A 1 -19.16 11.84 -1.38
C MET A 1 -18.90 11.74 0.13
N ILE A 2 -17.64 11.58 0.54
CA ILE A 2 -17.25 11.63 1.96
C ILE A 2 -16.81 13.07 2.21
N ARG A 3 -17.72 13.94 2.65
CA ARG A 3 -17.45 15.38 2.84
C ARG A 3 -17.13 15.75 4.28
N ASP A 4 -17.10 14.80 5.21
CA ASP A 4 -16.80 15.08 6.62
C ASP A 4 -15.59 14.27 7.11
N PRO A 5 -14.43 14.91 7.37
CA PRO A 5 -13.27 14.23 7.94
C PRO A 5 -13.56 13.60 9.30
N LYS A 6 -14.50 14.15 10.09
CA LYS A 6 -14.91 13.53 11.37
C LYS A 6 -15.64 12.20 11.17
N TYR A 7 -16.35 12.04 10.06
CA TYR A 7 -17.01 10.78 9.71
C TYR A 7 -15.99 9.71 9.31
N LEU A 8 -14.91 10.11 8.63
CA LEU A 8 -13.80 9.19 8.32
C LEU A 8 -13.10 8.73 9.61
N PHE A 9 -12.78 9.65 10.52
CA PHE A 9 -12.16 9.32 11.81
C PHE A 9 -13.07 8.49 12.72
N SER A 10 -14.38 8.74 12.73
CA SER A 10 -15.32 7.92 13.50
C SER A 10 -15.44 6.50 12.95
N ARG A 11 -15.46 6.35 11.62
CA ARG A 11 -15.41 5.04 10.94
C ARG A 11 -14.12 4.28 11.23
N ILE A 12 -12.97 4.97 11.16
CA ILE A 12 -11.66 4.38 11.51
C ILE A 12 -11.70 3.86 12.96
N ARG A 13 -12.17 4.68 13.90
CA ARG A 13 -12.26 4.29 15.31
C ARG A 13 -13.22 3.11 15.54
N GLN A 14 -14.37 3.10 14.87
CA GLN A 14 -15.35 2.01 14.97
C GLN A 14 -14.79 0.68 14.44
N GLU A 15 -14.08 0.70 13.31
CA GLU A 15 -13.48 -0.52 12.76
C GLU A 15 -12.32 -1.05 13.61
N LEU A 16 -11.53 -0.16 14.22
CA LEU A 16 -10.48 -0.57 15.17
C LEU A 16 -11.09 -1.27 16.40
N VAL A 17 -12.12 -0.69 17.00
CA VAL A 17 -12.84 -1.30 18.13
C VAL A 17 -13.48 -2.64 17.75
N ARG A 18 -14.05 -2.73 16.54
CA ARG A 18 -14.64 -3.98 16.03
C ARG A 18 -13.58 -5.07 15.86
N ARG A 19 -12.37 -4.71 15.43
CA ARG A 19 -11.25 -5.65 15.26
C ARG A 19 -10.75 -6.18 16.60
N ASP A 20 -10.67 -5.33 17.64
CA ASP A 20 -10.27 -5.77 18.99
C ASP A 20 -11.30 -6.73 19.59
N TYR A 21 -12.59 -6.47 19.33
CA TYR A 21 -13.67 -7.36 19.73
C TYR A 21 -13.60 -8.73 19.01
N LEU A 22 -13.32 -8.74 17.71
CA LEU A 22 -13.23 -9.97 16.91
C LEU A 22 -11.95 -10.79 17.20
N LYS A 23 -10.82 -10.13 17.51
CA LYS A 23 -9.59 -10.82 17.97
C LYS A 23 -9.77 -11.55 19.30
N SER A 24 -10.73 -11.12 20.12
CA SER A 24 -11.05 -11.78 21.39
C SER A 24 -11.89 -13.05 21.23
N ALA A 25 -12.41 -13.33 20.02
CA ALA A 25 -13.43 -14.37 19.82
C ALA A 25 -12.99 -15.58 18.97
N ALA A 26 -11.83 -15.60 18.31
CA ALA A 26 -11.40 -16.78 17.55
C ALA A 26 -9.88 -16.88 17.30
N LEU A 27 -9.34 -18.07 17.61
CA LEU A 27 -8.09 -18.70 17.14
C LEU A 27 -6.76 -18.32 17.83
N PRO A 28 -5.80 -19.28 17.90
CA PRO A 28 -4.70 -19.26 18.85
C PRO A 28 -3.60 -18.27 18.44
N LYS A 29 -3.02 -17.65 19.46
CA LYS A 29 -1.94 -16.66 19.38
C LYS A 29 -0.74 -17.19 18.58
N GLN A 30 -0.52 -16.65 17.40
CA GLN A 30 0.84 -16.24 17.04
C GLN A 30 1.07 -14.91 17.74
N ASP A 31 2.11 -14.86 18.59
CA ASP A 31 2.55 -13.66 19.29
C ASP A 31 2.96 -12.57 18.30
N HIS A 32 1.99 -11.77 17.89
CA HIS A 32 2.18 -10.39 17.47
C HIS A 32 1.45 -9.51 18.48
N SER A 33 1.98 -9.51 19.70
CA SER A 33 1.65 -8.54 20.74
C SER A 33 2.18 -7.17 20.34
N ASP A 34 1.51 -6.48 19.41
CA ASP A 34 1.61 -5.02 19.24
C ASP A 34 0.48 -4.49 18.34
N VAL A 35 -0.75 -4.93 18.65
CA VAL A 35 -1.99 -4.43 18.04
C VAL A 35 -2.34 -3.10 18.72
N GLY A 36 -1.50 -2.12 18.44
CA GLY A 36 -1.57 -0.73 18.87
C GLY A 36 -0.65 0.17 18.03
N GLU A 37 0.17 -0.42 17.14
CA GLU A 37 0.93 0.33 16.15
C GLU A 37 -0.02 1.09 15.22
N THR A 38 0.04 2.41 15.33
CA THR A 38 -0.52 3.31 14.33
C THR A 38 0.09 2.88 12.99
N ALA A 39 -0.68 2.32 12.06
CA ALA A 39 -0.09 1.89 10.81
C ALA A 39 0.55 3.11 10.11
N LEU A 40 1.88 3.08 9.96
CA LEU A 40 2.64 4.21 9.45
C LEU A 40 2.80 4.05 7.94
N PRO A 41 2.24 4.97 7.13
CA PRO A 41 2.41 4.94 5.69
C PRO A 41 3.82 5.41 5.33
N GLY A 42 4.50 4.62 4.51
CA GLY A 42 5.80 4.92 3.92
C GLY A 42 5.72 5.06 2.41
N LEU A 43 6.40 6.05 1.87
CA LEU A 43 6.63 6.22 0.44
C LEU A 43 8.03 5.73 0.10
N ILE A 44 8.14 4.86 -0.91
CA ILE A 44 9.41 4.47 -1.50
C ILE A 44 9.59 5.22 -2.81
N ILE A 45 10.76 5.82 -2.99
CA ILE A 45 11.12 6.55 -4.21
C ILE A 45 12.32 5.90 -4.91
N SER A 46 12.30 5.89 -6.24
CA SER A 46 13.37 5.40 -7.12
C SER A 46 13.45 6.27 -8.38
N GLY A 47 14.62 6.72 -8.81
CA GLY A 47 14.76 7.78 -9.83
C GLY A 47 15.68 8.98 -9.45
N THR A 48 15.47 10.11 -10.12
CA THR A 48 16.26 11.35 -9.92
C THR A 48 15.64 12.27 -8.87
N PRO A 49 16.44 13.10 -8.16
CA PRO A 49 15.95 13.99 -7.09
C PRO A 49 14.74 14.85 -7.48
N ASP A 50 14.73 15.41 -8.69
CA ASP A 50 13.70 16.34 -9.15
C ASP A 50 12.31 15.71 -9.28
N GLN A 51 12.25 14.39 -9.52
CA GLN A 51 10.98 13.66 -9.62
C GLN A 51 10.37 13.39 -8.25
N TYR A 52 11.18 13.38 -7.18
CA TYR A 52 10.75 12.97 -5.86
C TYR A 52 9.99 14.05 -5.10
N GLU A 53 10.35 15.32 -5.25
CA GLU A 53 9.74 16.39 -4.45
C GLU A 53 8.23 16.46 -4.62
N ASN A 54 7.77 16.35 -5.87
CA ASN A 54 6.33 16.38 -6.18
C ASN A 54 5.61 15.16 -5.60
N VAL A 55 6.20 13.96 -5.69
CA VAL A 55 5.62 12.72 -5.13
C VAL A 55 5.56 12.80 -3.61
N ILE A 56 6.66 13.22 -2.96
CA ILE A 56 6.73 13.39 -1.51
C ILE A 56 5.68 14.40 -1.03
N ARG A 57 5.55 15.53 -1.74
CA ARG A 57 4.55 16.56 -1.42
C ARG A 57 3.13 16.01 -1.52
N HIS A 58 2.79 15.31 -2.60
CA HIS A 58 1.47 14.69 -2.77
C HIS A 58 1.19 13.61 -1.73
N PHE A 59 2.18 12.77 -1.42
CA PHE A 59 2.05 11.71 -0.42
C PHE A 59 1.82 12.30 0.98
N ARG A 60 2.59 13.32 1.38
CA ARG A 60 2.40 14.02 2.66
C ARG A 60 1.12 14.86 2.71
N ALA A 61 0.63 15.37 1.59
CA ALA A 61 -0.70 15.99 1.52
C ALA A 61 -1.84 14.97 1.71
N THR A 62 -1.57 13.69 1.41
CA THR A 62 -2.51 12.59 1.57
C THR A 62 -2.51 12.04 2.99
N PHE A 63 -1.33 11.68 3.51
CA PHE A 63 -1.15 10.95 4.77
C PHE A 63 -0.65 11.82 5.94
N GLY A 64 -0.35 13.08 5.70
CA GLY A 64 0.17 14.03 6.68
C GLY A 64 1.69 14.15 6.65
N SER A 65 2.19 15.18 7.34
CA SER A 65 3.63 15.51 7.39
C SER A 65 4.49 14.43 8.06
N ARG A 66 3.88 13.55 8.85
CA ARG A 66 4.55 12.43 9.53
C ARG A 66 4.74 11.20 8.65
N ALA A 67 4.22 11.21 7.43
CA ALA A 67 4.37 10.09 6.50
C ALA A 67 5.85 9.91 6.15
N LEU A 68 6.32 8.66 6.25
CA LEU A 68 7.72 8.31 6.11
C LEU A 68 8.11 8.25 4.65
N VAL A 69 9.37 8.56 4.36
CA VAL A 69 9.89 8.55 2.99
C VAL A 69 11.21 7.79 2.99
N TYR A 70 11.34 6.88 2.04
CA TYR A 70 12.50 6.02 1.88
C TYR A 70 12.99 6.09 0.44
N GLN A 71 14.29 6.26 0.26
CA GLN A 71 14.93 6.05 -1.03
C GLN A 71 15.26 4.57 -1.20
N LYS A 72 14.81 3.98 -2.30
CA LYS A 72 15.17 2.59 -2.64
C LYS A 72 16.66 2.51 -2.98
N MET A 73 17.35 1.58 -2.33
CA MET A 73 18.71 1.19 -2.67
C MET A 73 18.70 -0.18 -3.38
N GLU A 74 19.86 -0.81 -3.53
CA GLU A 74 19.95 -2.16 -4.07
C GLU A 74 19.23 -3.17 -3.16
N LYS A 75 18.69 -4.23 -3.78
CA LYS A 75 17.99 -5.33 -3.09
C LYS A 75 16.85 -4.80 -2.19
N CYS A 76 16.84 -5.21 -0.92
CA CYS A 76 15.88 -4.85 0.12
C CYS A 76 16.35 -3.77 1.09
N TYR A 77 17.33 -2.95 0.70
CA TYR A 77 17.75 -1.82 1.50
C TYR A 77 17.00 -0.55 1.14
N LEU A 78 16.59 0.17 2.18
CA LEU A 78 15.89 1.45 2.12
C LEU A 78 16.67 2.48 2.92
N HIS A 79 16.80 3.68 2.36
CA HIS A 79 17.49 4.78 3.01
C HIS A 79 16.45 5.79 3.49
N PRO A 80 16.26 5.99 4.80
CA PRO A 80 15.26 6.92 5.31
C PRO A 80 15.64 8.36 4.95
N LEU A 81 14.64 9.12 4.50
CA LEU A 81 14.76 10.53 4.16
C LEU A 81 13.98 11.38 5.16
N SER A 82 14.72 12.23 5.85
CA SER A 82 14.18 13.20 6.80
C SER A 82 13.46 14.34 6.08
N MET A 83 12.70 15.13 6.84
CA MET A 83 11.95 16.29 6.32
C MET A 83 12.87 17.37 5.73
N ASP A 84 14.09 17.50 6.23
CA ASP A 84 15.13 18.43 5.78
C ASP A 84 15.97 17.89 4.61
N GLY A 85 15.62 16.72 4.08
CA GLY A 85 16.37 16.05 3.01
C GLY A 85 17.64 15.36 3.50
N SER A 86 17.95 15.40 4.80
CA SER A 86 19.02 14.58 5.37
C SER A 86 18.69 13.10 5.25
N ARG A 87 19.73 12.28 5.13
CA ARG A 87 19.59 10.84 4.96
C ARG A 87 20.05 10.12 6.22
N GLY A 88 19.20 9.25 6.78
CA GLY A 88 19.55 8.42 7.96
C GLY A 88 20.39 7.19 7.59
N ALA A 89 20.63 6.24 8.49
CA ALA A 89 21.37 5.03 8.11
C ALA A 89 20.52 4.12 7.17
N PRO A 90 21.11 3.43 6.18
CA PRO A 90 20.41 2.40 5.41
C PRO A 90 19.84 1.32 6.33
N GLN A 91 18.61 0.91 6.06
CA GLN A 91 17.86 -0.10 6.81
C GLN A 91 17.40 -1.21 5.87
N VAL A 92 17.26 -2.42 6.41
CA VAL A 92 16.62 -3.52 5.68
C VAL A 92 15.10 -3.34 5.75
N CYS A 93 14.36 -3.76 4.72
CA CYS A 93 12.89 -3.57 4.68
C CYS A 93 12.16 -4.11 5.91
N ALA A 94 12.64 -5.21 6.49
CA ALA A 94 12.03 -5.79 7.68
C ALA A 94 12.11 -4.88 8.92
N ASP A 95 13.08 -3.97 8.96
CA ASP A 95 13.43 -3.16 10.14
C ASP A 95 12.94 -1.71 10.05
N ILE A 96 12.28 -1.32 8.96
CA ILE A 96 11.79 0.05 8.80
C ILE A 96 10.55 0.31 9.65
N ASP A 97 10.37 1.55 10.08
CA ASP A 97 9.21 1.96 10.89
C ASP A 97 7.87 1.93 10.13
N ALA A 98 7.87 2.02 8.79
CA ALA A 98 6.65 1.98 8.00
C ALA A 98 6.06 0.56 7.93
N SER A 99 4.78 0.44 8.27
CA SER A 99 4.05 -0.84 8.19
C SER A 99 3.32 -1.04 6.86
N VAL A 100 2.96 0.06 6.18
CA VAL A 100 2.35 0.03 4.85
C VAL A 100 3.16 0.92 3.91
N LEU A 101 3.48 0.39 2.74
CA LEU A 101 4.36 0.99 1.77
C LEU A 101 3.63 1.28 0.47
N PHE A 102 3.99 2.39 -0.15
CA PHE A 102 3.61 2.77 -1.50
C PHE A 102 4.89 3.01 -2.32
N TRP A 103 5.00 2.40 -3.49
CA TRP A 103 6.19 2.49 -4.33
C TRP A 103 5.83 2.83 -5.78
N PRO A 104 5.51 4.10 -6.07
CA PRO A 104 5.17 4.52 -7.42
C PRO A 104 6.41 4.52 -8.33
N ALA A 105 6.20 4.22 -9.61
CA ALA A 105 7.19 4.36 -10.66
C ALA A 105 7.29 5.80 -11.19
N SER A 106 6.20 6.58 -11.12
CA SER A 106 6.18 7.96 -11.63
C SER A 106 5.23 8.88 -10.86
N ALA A 107 5.55 10.18 -10.87
CA ALA A 107 4.67 11.23 -10.36
C ALA A 107 3.44 11.47 -11.27
N ASN A 108 3.56 11.17 -12.57
CA ASN A 108 2.55 11.53 -13.57
C ASN A 108 1.32 10.61 -13.52
N THR A 109 1.50 9.41 -12.97
CA THR A 109 0.49 8.34 -12.88
C THR A 109 0.05 8.14 -11.42
N TYR A 110 0.37 9.08 -10.55
CA TYR A 110 0.09 9.02 -9.12
C TYR A 110 -1.43 9.00 -8.86
N PRO A 111 -1.97 8.03 -8.10
CA PRO A 111 -3.41 7.93 -7.88
C PRO A 111 -3.98 9.13 -7.13
N PRO A 112 -5.24 9.53 -7.41
CA PRO A 112 -5.96 10.51 -6.60
C PRO A 112 -5.94 10.14 -5.10
N LYS A 113 -5.84 11.16 -4.24
CA LYS A 113 -5.80 11.03 -2.78
C LYS A 113 -6.84 10.06 -2.22
N ASP A 114 -8.08 10.16 -2.67
CA ASP A 114 -9.19 9.32 -2.18
C ASP A 114 -8.99 7.84 -2.52
N HIS A 115 -8.42 7.53 -3.68
CA HIS A 115 -8.12 6.15 -4.06
C HIS A 115 -6.96 5.60 -3.23
N LEU A 116 -5.91 6.39 -3.03
CA LEU A 116 -4.76 6.00 -2.21
C LEU A 116 -5.16 5.76 -0.75
N LEU A 117 -6.01 6.63 -0.19
CA LEU A 117 -6.59 6.41 1.14
C LEU A 117 -7.47 5.16 1.17
N SER A 118 -8.22 4.88 0.11
CA SER A 118 -9.09 3.71 0.05
C SER A 118 -8.31 2.39 0.02
N VAL A 119 -7.20 2.31 -0.72
CA VAL A 119 -6.32 1.12 -0.69
C VAL A 119 -5.56 0.99 0.62
N TYR A 120 -5.10 2.09 1.20
CA TYR A 120 -4.53 2.08 2.55
C TYR A 120 -5.54 1.52 3.57
N MET A 121 -6.77 2.03 3.56
CA MET A 121 -7.84 1.53 4.44
C MET A 121 -8.19 0.07 4.12
N ALA A 122 -8.13 -0.36 2.87
CA ALA A 122 -8.34 -1.76 2.51
C ALA A 122 -7.33 -2.68 3.19
N ILE A 123 -6.04 -2.32 3.19
CA ILE A 123 -4.99 -3.06 3.89
C ILE A 123 -5.28 -3.15 5.38
N ILE A 124 -5.53 -2.01 6.03
CA ILE A 124 -5.71 -1.95 7.48
C ILE A 124 -7.00 -2.62 7.95
N SER A 125 -8.12 -2.36 7.27
CA SER A 125 -9.44 -2.85 7.67
C SER A 125 -9.65 -4.33 7.36
N ASN A 126 -9.05 -4.85 6.28
CA ASN A 126 -9.20 -6.26 5.90
C ASN A 126 -8.02 -7.12 6.37
N GLY A 127 -6.95 -6.52 6.89
CA GLY A 127 -5.75 -7.25 7.31
C GLY A 127 -5.06 -7.96 6.15
N VAL A 128 -5.16 -7.41 4.94
CA VAL A 128 -4.55 -7.98 3.73
C VAL A 128 -3.12 -7.46 3.56
N ASN A 129 -2.26 -8.24 2.90
CA ASN A 129 -0.86 -7.86 2.66
C ASN A 129 -0.71 -6.85 1.52
N MET A 130 -1.69 -6.79 0.61
CA MET A 130 -1.62 -5.91 -0.57
C MET A 130 -2.99 -5.37 -0.95
N ALA A 131 -3.03 -4.17 -1.50
CA ALA A 131 -4.22 -3.62 -2.15
C ALA A 131 -3.86 -2.90 -3.46
N LEU A 132 -4.72 -3.09 -4.47
CA LEU A 132 -4.51 -2.62 -5.84
C LEU A 132 -5.67 -1.74 -6.31
N ILE A 133 -5.38 -0.64 -7.00
CA ILE A 133 -6.39 0.20 -7.66
C ILE A 133 -6.57 -0.28 -9.09
N SER A 134 -7.77 -0.76 -9.46
CA SER A 134 -8.14 -1.16 -10.82
C SER A 134 -9.14 -0.20 -11.44
N HIS A 135 -8.85 0.31 -12.63
CA HIS A 135 -9.71 1.16 -13.47
C HIS A 135 -10.78 0.37 -14.23
N ASP A 136 -11.31 -0.67 -13.60
CA ASP A 136 -12.39 -1.50 -14.14
C ASP A 136 -13.36 -1.86 -13.02
N LEU A 137 -14.65 -1.73 -13.30
CA LEU A 137 -15.73 -2.12 -12.41
C LEU A 137 -16.12 -3.60 -12.57
N ALA A 138 -15.73 -4.25 -13.67
CA ALA A 138 -16.02 -5.67 -13.88
C ALA A 138 -15.33 -6.53 -12.81
N THR A 139 -16.04 -7.52 -12.28
CA THR A 139 -15.49 -8.50 -11.35
C THR A 139 -14.87 -9.67 -12.12
N GLY A 140 -13.85 -10.30 -11.54
CA GLY A 140 -13.11 -11.41 -12.17
C GLY A 140 -11.64 -11.44 -11.77
N ASP A 141 -10.88 -12.29 -12.45
CA ASP A 141 -9.44 -12.53 -12.28
C ASP A 141 -8.56 -11.49 -13.00
N THR A 142 -9.17 -10.50 -13.63
CA THR A 142 -8.48 -9.49 -14.45
C THR A 142 -8.61 -8.09 -13.86
N VAL A 143 -7.59 -7.27 -14.09
CA VAL A 143 -7.49 -5.88 -13.63
C VAL A 143 -7.08 -4.97 -14.78
N ASN A 144 -7.56 -3.74 -14.76
CA ASN A 144 -7.12 -2.69 -15.69
C ASN A 144 -6.31 -1.67 -14.90
N ILE A 145 -4.98 -1.75 -14.99
CA ILE A 145 -4.07 -0.85 -14.30
C ILE A 145 -3.00 -0.35 -15.25
N GLY A 146 -2.40 0.82 -14.96
CA GLY A 146 -1.21 1.29 -15.66
C GLY A 146 0.02 0.47 -15.26
N LEU A 147 1.12 1.14 -14.91
CA LEU A 147 2.25 0.45 -14.31
C LEU A 147 1.86 -0.06 -12.92
N PHE A 148 2.06 -1.35 -12.66
CA PHE A 148 1.69 -2.02 -11.40
C PHE A 148 2.08 -1.22 -10.14
N ARG A 149 3.30 -0.70 -10.12
CA ARG A 149 3.88 0.09 -9.03
C ARG A 149 3.07 1.35 -8.67
N ASP A 150 2.46 2.00 -9.66
CA ASP A 150 1.69 3.22 -9.43
C ASP A 150 0.35 2.96 -8.73
N HIS A 151 -0.14 1.72 -8.76
CA HIS A 151 -1.47 1.35 -8.26
C HIS A 151 -1.44 0.42 -7.04
N LEU A 152 -0.26 0.10 -6.52
CA LEU A 152 -0.04 -0.90 -5.47
C LEU A 152 0.35 -0.27 -4.13
N MET A 153 -0.41 -0.58 -3.08
CA MET A 153 0.07 -0.48 -1.69
C MET A 153 0.25 -1.88 -1.09
N PHE A 154 1.23 -2.04 -0.21
CA PHE A 154 1.60 -3.34 0.36
C PHE A 154 2.14 -3.22 1.79
N THR A 155 2.09 -4.29 2.57
CA THR A 155 2.65 -4.32 3.92
C THR A 155 4.16 -4.54 3.89
N ARG A 156 4.85 -4.09 4.95
CA ARG A 156 6.28 -4.32 5.16
C ARG A 156 6.68 -5.79 4.99
N ASP A 157 5.83 -6.71 5.46
CA ASP A 157 6.11 -8.16 5.48
C ASP A 157 6.33 -8.77 4.10
N ILE A 158 5.74 -8.20 3.05
CA ILE A 158 5.90 -8.69 1.68
C ILE A 158 6.87 -7.84 0.84
N ALA A 159 7.49 -6.81 1.44
CA ALA A 159 8.38 -5.90 0.75
C ALA A 159 9.61 -6.61 0.16
N ASP A 160 10.23 -7.53 0.91
CA ASP A 160 11.39 -8.28 0.43
C ASP A 160 11.04 -9.14 -0.79
N SER A 161 9.93 -9.88 -0.74
CA SER A 161 9.47 -10.70 -1.85
C SER A 161 9.11 -9.85 -3.07
N LEU A 162 8.45 -8.71 -2.87
CA LEU A 162 8.11 -7.76 -3.94
C LEU A 162 9.37 -7.18 -4.62
N PHE A 163 10.42 -6.87 -3.86
CA PHE A 163 11.64 -6.28 -4.40
C PHE A 163 12.54 -7.25 -5.15
N HIS A 164 12.35 -8.55 -4.91
CA HIS A 164 13.10 -9.62 -5.56
C HIS A 164 12.25 -10.37 -6.61
N ASP A 165 11.06 -9.88 -6.94
CA ASP A 165 10.13 -10.53 -7.85
C ASP A 165 9.78 -11.99 -7.44
N ARG A 166 9.74 -12.25 -6.13
CA ARG A 166 9.45 -13.56 -5.50
C ARG A 166 8.07 -13.62 -4.84
N LEU A 167 7.12 -12.85 -5.36
CA LEU A 167 5.74 -12.88 -4.86
C LEU A 167 5.07 -14.24 -5.09
N ALA A 168 5.50 -14.97 -6.12
CA ALA A 168 5.08 -16.33 -6.42
C ALA A 168 5.27 -17.33 -5.27
N ASP A 169 6.29 -17.10 -4.43
CA ASP A 169 6.79 -18.07 -3.46
C ASP A 169 6.11 -17.96 -2.09
N ILE A 170 5.24 -16.95 -1.89
CA ILE A 170 4.64 -16.66 -0.59
C ILE A 170 3.10 -16.71 -0.65
N PRO A 171 2.43 -17.24 0.38
CA PRO A 171 0.99 -17.11 0.50
C PRO A 171 0.66 -15.64 0.80
N PHE A 172 0.05 -14.95 -0.16
CA PHE A 172 -0.38 -13.56 0.03
C PHE A 172 -1.90 -13.42 0.05
N SER A 173 -2.37 -12.41 0.78
CA SER A 173 -3.76 -11.96 0.77
C SER A 173 -3.84 -10.57 0.15
N GLY A 174 -4.76 -10.38 -0.80
CA GLY A 174 -4.86 -9.15 -1.60
C GLY A 174 -6.28 -8.63 -1.70
N LYS A 175 -6.43 -7.31 -1.91
CA LYS A 175 -7.73 -6.70 -2.21
C LYS A 175 -7.65 -5.77 -3.42
N ILE A 176 -8.57 -5.94 -4.36
CA ILE A 176 -8.69 -5.06 -5.53
C ILE A 176 -9.77 -4.01 -5.26
N LEU A 177 -9.37 -2.75 -5.29
CA LEU A 177 -10.26 -1.60 -5.32
C LEU A 177 -10.60 -1.26 -6.76
N ARG A 178 -11.80 -1.65 -7.18
CA ARG A 178 -12.35 -1.37 -8.50
C ARG A 178 -13.00 0.01 -8.52
N ILE A 179 -12.54 0.87 -9.43
CA ILE A 179 -13.02 2.25 -9.59
C ILE A 179 -13.53 2.50 -11.01
N PHE A 180 -14.25 3.60 -11.19
CA PHE A 180 -14.75 3.99 -12.51
C PHE A 180 -13.60 4.07 -13.53
N PRO A 181 -13.80 3.59 -14.76
CA PRO A 181 -12.80 3.63 -15.80
C PRO A 181 -12.29 5.06 -16.01
N GLN A 182 -10.97 5.23 -16.03
CA GLN A 182 -10.38 6.47 -16.51
C GLN A 182 -10.24 6.38 -18.03
N TYR A 183 -10.58 7.47 -18.74
CA TYR A 183 -10.47 7.51 -20.20
C TYR A 183 -9.00 7.38 -20.62
N GLY A 184 -8.68 6.32 -21.35
CA GLY A 184 -7.34 5.95 -21.82
C GLY A 184 -7.26 4.44 -22.03
N SER A 185 -6.42 3.97 -22.95
CA SER A 185 -6.23 2.52 -23.15
C SER A 185 -5.39 1.95 -22.03
N VAL A 186 -6.03 1.60 -20.91
CA VAL A 186 -5.39 0.82 -19.86
C VAL A 186 -5.52 -0.65 -20.24
N GLU A 187 -4.38 -1.34 -20.34
CA GLU A 187 -4.35 -2.75 -20.74
C GLU A 187 -4.97 -3.64 -19.64
N LYS A 188 -5.68 -4.68 -20.07
CA LYS A 188 -6.28 -5.67 -19.19
C LYS A 188 -5.30 -6.80 -18.95
N GLN A 189 -4.98 -7.08 -17.69
CA GLN A 189 -4.02 -8.12 -17.31
C GLN A 189 -4.64 -9.09 -16.29
N ARG A 190 -4.19 -10.35 -16.30
CA ARG A 190 -4.61 -11.34 -15.31
C ARG A 190 -3.84 -11.13 -14.00
N LEU A 191 -4.53 -11.31 -12.88
CA LEU A 191 -3.97 -11.04 -11.55
C LEU A 191 -2.90 -12.04 -11.15
N ASP A 192 -3.02 -13.30 -11.60
CA ASP A 192 -2.03 -14.35 -11.38
C ASP A 192 -0.72 -14.08 -12.14
N GLU A 193 -0.82 -13.56 -13.35
CA GLU A 193 0.35 -13.09 -14.12
C GLU A 193 1.02 -11.88 -13.46
N LEU A 194 0.21 -10.94 -12.96
CA LEU A 194 0.68 -9.72 -12.31
C LEU A 194 1.45 -10.00 -11.01
N VAL A 195 0.95 -10.92 -10.19
CA VAL A 195 1.56 -11.26 -8.90
C VAL A 195 2.52 -12.45 -9.01
N GLY A 196 2.48 -13.18 -10.12
CA GLY A 196 3.30 -14.37 -10.35
C GLY A 196 2.85 -15.59 -9.53
N ALA A 197 1.68 -15.55 -8.88
CA ALA A 197 1.15 -16.65 -8.08
C ALA A 197 -0.35 -16.87 -8.33
N PRO A 198 -0.86 -18.10 -8.11
CA PRO A 198 -2.29 -18.38 -8.20
C PRO A 198 -3.08 -17.52 -7.21
N VAL A 199 -4.11 -16.82 -7.70
CA VAL A 199 -4.97 -15.99 -6.84
C VAL A 199 -6.37 -16.58 -6.77
N SER A 200 -6.83 -16.85 -5.55
CA SER A 200 -8.23 -17.17 -5.29
C SER A 200 -9.00 -15.87 -5.11
N THR A 201 -9.87 -15.54 -6.06
CA THR A 201 -10.84 -14.46 -5.89
C THR A 201 -12.10 -15.03 -5.28
N ASP A 202 -12.46 -14.61 -4.07
CA ASP A 202 -13.76 -14.92 -3.50
C ASP A 202 -14.84 -14.30 -4.41
N SER A 203 -15.72 -15.16 -4.93
CA SER A 203 -16.80 -14.81 -5.86
C SER A 203 -17.95 -14.12 -5.13
#